data_AF-A0A258CPT7-F1
#
_entry.id   AF-A0A258CPT7-F1
#
_cell.length_a   1.000
_cell.length_b   1.000
_cell.length_c   1.000
_cell.angle_alpha   90.00
_cell.angle_beta   90.00
_cell.angle_gamma   90.00
#
_symmetry.space_group_name_H-M   'P 1'
#
loop_
_entity.id
_entity.type
_entity.pdbx_description
1 polymer ?
#
loop_
_entity_poly.entity_id
_entity_poly.type
_entity_poly.pdbx_seq_one_letter_code
_entity_poly.pdbx_strand_id
1 'polypeptide(L)'
;ALPVVAIGFAIGLVGAVLGVGGGFILVPALIDLLKAPTQTAVGTSLVLTFVTMAAATVLHAQANGTVDVVLALVLMVGGTMGAQFGARTGQSLRAEHLRLLLGLLVLGVAVRVAGEFVTRPADTFVVTTMEKLR
;
A
#
# COMPACT_ATOMS: atom_id res chain seq x y z
N ALA A 1 1.22 0.87 -28.69
CA ALA A 1 0.08 1.20 -27.80
C ALA A 1 -0.35 0.00 -26.93
N LEU A 2 -0.60 -1.18 -27.51
CA LEU A 2 -1.00 -2.40 -26.81
C LEU A 2 -0.13 -2.81 -25.58
N PRO A 3 1.22 -2.74 -25.61
CA PRO A 3 2.03 -3.16 -24.47
C PRO A 3 1.84 -2.26 -23.24
N VAL A 4 1.56 -0.96 -23.44
CA VAL A 4 1.41 0.00 -22.33
C VAL A 4 0.11 -0.25 -21.55
N VAL A 5 -0.97 -0.58 -22.28
CA VAL A 5 -2.27 -0.88 -21.67
C VAL A 5 -2.22 -2.19 -20.87
N ALA A 6 -1.58 -3.23 -21.41
CA ALA A 6 -1.42 -4.50 -20.70
C ALA A 6 -0.61 -4.35 -19.41
N ILE A 7 0.49 -3.59 -19.45
CA ILE A 7 1.33 -3.32 -18.28
C ILE A 7 0.58 -2.45 -17.26
N GLY A 8 -0.09 -1.38 -17.71
CA GLY A 8 -0.92 -0.54 -16.84
C GLY A 8 -2.05 -1.31 -16.16
N PHE A 9 -2.69 -2.23 -16.89
CA PHE A 9 -3.74 -3.09 -16.35
C PHE A 9 -3.20 -4.06 -15.29
N ALA A 10 -2.07 -4.73 -15.57
CA ALA A 10 -1.44 -5.64 -14.61
C ALA A 10 -1.00 -4.91 -13.32
N ILE A 11 -0.37 -3.74 -13.47
CA ILE A 11 0.07 -2.91 -12.34
C ILE A 11 -1.13 -2.40 -11.54
N GLY A 12 -2.19 -1.97 -12.22
CA GLY A 12 -3.43 -1.54 -11.60
C GLY A 12 -4.11 -2.65 -10.82
N LEU A 13 -4.17 -3.86 -11.37
CA LEU A 13 -4.74 -5.04 -10.69
C LEU A 13 -3.97 -5.37 -9.41
N VAL A 14 -2.64 -5.48 -9.51
CA VAL A 14 -1.78 -5.76 -8.35
C VAL A 14 -1.87 -4.64 -7.31
N GLY A 15 -1.86 -3.38 -7.76
CA GLY A 15 -1.98 -2.21 -6.90
C GLY A 15 -3.32 -2.12 -6.17
N ALA A 16 -4.41 -2.54 -6.81
CA ALA A 16 -5.75 -2.58 -6.23
C ALA A 16 -5.87 -3.70 -5.19
N VAL A 17 -5.35 -4.90 -5.48
CA VAL A 17 -5.36 -6.04 -4.53
C VAL A 17 -4.51 -5.75 -3.30
N LEU A 18 -3.33 -5.14 -3.48
CA LEU A 18 -2.45 -4.78 -2.36
C LEU A 18 -2.92 -3.54 -1.60
N GLY A 19 -3.84 -2.75 -2.16
CA GLY A 19 -4.32 -1.49 -1.56
C GLY A 19 -3.27 -0.36 -1.53
N VAL A 20 -2.20 -0.45 -2.32
CA VAL A 20 -1.11 0.55 -2.38
C VAL A 20 -1.24 1.48 -3.60
N GLY A 21 -2.19 1.20 -4.51
CA GLY A 21 -2.50 2.06 -5.66
C GLY A 21 -1.48 2.02 -6.80
N GLY A 22 -0.59 1.03 -6.83
CA GLY A 22 0.24 0.66 -7.98
C GLY A 22 1.37 1.63 -8.33
N GLY A 23 1.43 2.82 -7.72
CA GLY A 23 2.44 3.85 -7.99
C GLY A 23 3.89 3.38 -7.82
N PHE A 24 4.16 2.54 -6.81
CA PHE A 24 5.50 1.98 -6.55
C PHE A 24 6.06 1.17 -7.74
N ILE A 25 5.19 0.49 -8.49
CA ILE A 25 5.58 -0.30 -9.67
C ILE A 25 5.47 0.56 -10.94
N LEU A 26 4.49 1.47 -10.97
CA LEU A 26 4.23 2.32 -12.13
C LEU A 26 5.36 3.32 -12.41
N VAL A 27 5.95 3.94 -11.38
CA VAL A 27 7.03 4.94 -11.55
C VAL A 27 8.25 4.35 -12.28
N PRO A 28 8.86 3.23 -11.84
CA PRO A 28 9.97 2.62 -12.57
C PRO A 28 9.53 2.10 -13.94
N ALA A 29 8.30 1.56 -14.09
CA ALA A 29 7.80 1.14 -15.39
C ALA A 29 7.71 2.31 -16.41
N LEU A 30 7.31 3.51 -15.96
CA LEU A 30 7.25 4.69 -16.82
C LEU A 30 8.64 5.25 -17.19
N ILE A 31 9.58 5.24 -16.25
CA ILE A 31 10.93 5.77 -16.45
C ILE A 31 11.79 4.79 -17.26
N ASP A 32 11.86 3.54 -16.85
CA ASP A 32 12.80 2.56 -17.43
C ASP A 32 12.27 1.97 -18.74
N LEU A 33 10.95 1.71 -18.81
CA LEU A 33 10.34 1.05 -19.96
C LEU A 33 9.85 2.04 -21.02
N LEU A 34 9.21 3.12 -20.58
CA LEU A 34 8.60 4.11 -21.48
C LEU A 34 9.47 5.36 -21.69
N LYS A 35 10.61 5.46 -21.00
CA LYS A 35 11.56 6.58 -21.07
C LYS A 35 10.91 7.96 -20.88
N ALA A 36 9.85 8.00 -20.07
CA ALA A 36 9.15 9.24 -19.77
C ALA A 36 10.02 10.14 -18.86
N PRO A 37 9.94 11.47 -19.00
CA PRO A 37 10.60 12.39 -18.07
C PRO A 37 10.17 12.12 -16.63
N THR A 38 11.14 12.07 -15.71
CA THR A 38 10.91 11.77 -14.29
C THR A 38 9.83 12.65 -13.66
N GLN A 39 9.81 13.94 -13.99
CA GLN A 39 8.80 14.87 -13.48
C GLN A 39 7.37 14.50 -13.92
N THR A 40 7.20 14.11 -15.18
CA THR A 40 5.88 13.69 -15.70
C THR A 40 5.47 12.31 -15.19
N ALA A 41 6.43 11.39 -14.99
CA ALA A 41 6.16 10.06 -14.46
C ALA A 41 5.64 10.13 -13.01
N VAL A 42 6.28 10.95 -12.17
CA VAL A 42 5.85 11.15 -10.77
C VAL A 42 4.45 11.74 -10.72
N GLY A 43 4.20 12.84 -11.46
CA GLY A 43 2.87 13.48 -11.49
C GLY A 43 1.76 12.54 -11.97
N THR A 44 2.01 11.79 -13.05
CA THR A 44 1.04 10.83 -13.60
C THR A 44 0.73 9.70 -12.63
N SER A 45 1.76 9.18 -11.94
CA SER A 45 1.57 8.11 -10.97
C SER A 45 0.75 8.54 -9.76
N LEU A 46 0.90 9.79 -9.30
CA LEU A 46 0.14 10.33 -8.18
C LEU A 46 -1.35 10.42 -8.51
N VAL A 47 -1.68 10.96 -9.70
CA VAL A 47 -3.06 11.06 -10.18
C VAL A 47 -3.69 9.68 -10.33
N LEU A 48 -2.96 8.72 -10.92
CA LEU A 48 -3.48 7.35 -11.08
C LEU A 48 -3.71 6.67 -9.71
N THR A 49 -2.75 6.80 -8.80
CA THR A 49 -2.86 6.26 -7.43
C THR A 49 -4.08 6.86 -6.73
N PHE A 50 -4.29 8.17 -6.84
CA PHE A 50 -5.45 8.83 -6.24
C PHE A 50 -6.78 8.30 -6.80
N VAL A 51 -6.92 8.23 -8.12
CA VAL A 51 -8.15 7.75 -8.78
C VAL A 51 -8.43 6.28 -8.43
N THR A 52 -7.41 5.42 -8.47
CA THR A 52 -7.56 3.99 -8.18
C THR A 52 -7.91 3.74 -6.71
N MET A 53 -7.28 4.46 -5.78
CA MET A 53 -7.58 4.34 -4.35
C MET A 53 -8.94 4.92 -3.99
N ALA A 54 -9.35 6.05 -4.59
CA ALA A 54 -10.69 6.59 -4.41
C ALA A 54 -11.75 5.60 -4.91
N ALA A 55 -11.58 5.05 -6.11
CA ALA A 55 -12.47 4.03 -6.65
C ALA A 55 -12.50 2.77 -5.78
N ALA A 56 -11.34 2.27 -5.34
CA ALA A 56 -11.26 1.11 -4.45
C ALA A 56 -11.98 1.38 -3.12
N THR A 57 -11.81 2.56 -2.53
CA THR A 57 -12.47 2.95 -1.28
C THR A 57 -13.99 2.97 -1.44
N VAL A 58 -14.51 3.58 -2.52
CA VAL A 58 -15.96 3.61 -2.80
C VAL A 58 -16.50 2.21 -3.02
N LEU A 59 -15.81 1.37 -3.80
CA LEU A 59 -16.22 -0.01 -4.05
C LEU A 59 -16.25 -0.84 -2.75
N HIS A 60 -15.25 -0.70 -1.88
CA HIS A 60 -15.23 -1.40 -0.58
C HIS A 60 -16.31 -0.87 0.36
N ALA A 61 -16.58 0.44 0.36
CA ALA A 61 -17.65 1.04 1.14
C ALA A 61 -19.02 0.50 0.72
N GLN A 62 -19.27 0.36 -0.59
CA GLN A 62 -20.54 -0.14 -1.13
C GLN A 62 -20.69 -1.66 -0.99
N ALA A 63 -19.61 -2.43 -1.22
CA ALA A 63 -19.67 -3.89 -1.22
C ALA A 63 -19.73 -4.48 0.20
N ASN A 64 -18.93 -3.94 1.13
CA ASN A 64 -18.75 -4.57 2.44
C ASN A 64 -19.35 -3.75 3.59
N GLY A 65 -19.63 -2.45 3.40
CA GLY A 65 -20.15 -1.58 4.48
C GLY A 65 -19.20 -1.40 5.67
N THR A 66 -17.96 -1.88 5.59
CA THR A 66 -16.97 -1.93 6.69
C THR A 66 -16.04 -0.72 6.73
N VAL A 67 -16.34 0.36 6.00
CA VAL A 67 -15.47 1.54 5.97
C VAL A 67 -15.80 2.43 7.16
N ASP A 68 -14.97 2.33 8.20
CA ASP A 68 -14.97 3.27 9.30
C ASP A 68 -14.34 4.60 8.84
N VAL A 69 -15.21 5.59 8.62
CA VAL A 69 -14.84 6.93 8.16
C VAL A 69 -13.95 7.64 9.17
N VAL A 70 -14.13 7.40 10.47
CA VAL A 70 -13.32 8.02 11.53
C VAL A 70 -11.91 7.47 11.46
N LEU A 71 -11.76 6.13 11.40
CA LEU A 71 -10.46 5.50 11.25
C LEU A 71 -9.76 5.94 9.96
N ALA A 72 -10.49 6.00 8.85
CA ALA A 72 -9.96 6.45 7.57
C ALA A 72 -9.40 7.89 7.65
N LEU A 73 -10.13 8.81 8.29
CA LEU A 73 -9.68 10.20 8.47
C LEU A 73 -8.45 10.29 9.37
N VAL A 74 -8.43 9.55 10.48
CA VAL A 74 -7.27 9.52 11.40
C VAL A 74 -6.02 9.00 10.69
N LEU A 75 -6.16 7.92 9.92
CA LEU A 75 -5.06 7.36 9.12
C LEU A 75 -4.63 8.30 8.00
N MET A 76 -5.56 9.01 7.35
CA MET A 76 -5.25 9.98 6.31
C MET A 76 -4.44 11.16 6.86
N VAL A 77 -4.86 11.74 7.99
CA VAL A 77 -4.14 12.87 8.60
C VAL A 77 -2.78 12.41 9.15
N GLY A 78 -2.74 11.30 9.89
CA GLY A 78 -1.49 10.76 10.42
C GLY A 78 -0.50 10.37 9.32
N GLY A 79 -0.99 9.70 8.28
CA GLY A 79 -0.19 9.26 7.14
C GLY A 79 0.34 10.42 6.30
N THR A 80 -0.49 11.43 6.00
CA THR A 80 -0.07 12.61 5.23
C THR A 80 0.94 13.45 6.00
N MET A 81 0.71 13.73 7.29
CA MET A 81 1.66 14.47 8.12
C MET A 81 2.99 13.71 8.26
N GLY A 82 2.92 12.40 8.51
CA GLY A 82 4.08 11.53 8.61
C GLY A 82 4.89 11.46 7.32
N ALA A 83 4.24 11.30 6.16
CA ALA A 83 4.90 11.25 4.86
C ALA A 83 5.60 12.57 4.52
N GLN A 84 4.95 13.72 4.77
CA GLN A 84 5.52 15.04 4.51
C GLN A 84 6.74 15.31 5.42
N PHE A 85 6.63 15.00 6.72
CA PHE A 85 7.73 15.17 7.65
C PHE A 85 8.89 14.20 7.36
N GLY A 86 8.57 12.95 7.03
CA GLY A 86 9.53 11.92 6.64
C GLY A 86 10.29 12.30 5.36
N ALA A 87 9.60 12.83 4.34
CA ALA A 87 10.24 13.30 3.11
C ALA A 87 11.21 14.45 3.37
N ARG A 88 10.79 15.45 4.16
CA ARG A 88 11.65 16.61 4.52
C ARG A 88 12.87 16.18 5.32
N THR A 89 12.67 15.35 6.34
CA THR A 89 13.76 14.89 7.21
C THR A 89 14.70 13.95 6.45
N GLY A 90 14.15 13.07 5.60
CA GLY A 90 14.92 12.15 4.76
C GLY A 90 15.85 12.85 3.77
N GLN A 91 15.45 14.01 3.24
CA GLN A 91 16.30 14.83 2.36
C GLN A 91 17.49 15.46 3.09
N SER A 92 17.40 15.67 4.40
CA SER A 92 18.49 16.24 5.22
C SER A 92 19.53 15.19 5.67
N LEU A 93 19.18 13.90 5.59
CA LEU A 93 20.02 12.80 6.04
C LEU A 93 20.92 12.29 4.92
N ARG A 94 22.14 11.84 5.28
CA ARG A 94 23.03 11.14 4.35
C ARG A 94 22.38 9.82 3.91
N ALA A 95 22.54 9.48 2.64
CA ALA A 95 21.94 8.28 2.03
C ALA A 95 22.24 6.98 2.81
N GLU A 96 23.43 6.88 3.41
CA GLU A 96 23.83 5.73 4.22
C GLU A 96 23.00 5.58 5.51
N HIS A 97 22.71 6.69 6.19
CA HIS A 97 21.89 6.67 7.41
C HIS A 97 20.43 6.36 7.05
N LEU A 98 19.92 6.90 5.95
CA LEU A 98 18.57 6.61 5.47
C LEU A 98 18.40 5.12 5.13
N ARG A 99 19.39 4.51 4.46
CA ARG A 99 19.41 3.08 4.16
C ARG A 99 19.44 2.23 5.43
N LEU A 100 20.24 2.62 6.42
CA LEU A 100 20.32 1.91 7.69
C LEU A 100 18.99 1.98 8.45
N LEU A 101 18.35 3.15 8.52
CA LEU A 101 17.04 3.34 9.15
C LEU A 101 15.95 2.51 8.47
N LEU A 102 15.91 2.52 7.13
CA LEU A 102 15.01 1.67 6.34
C LEU A 102 15.24 0.19 6.62
N GLY A 103 16.50 -0.25 6.65
CA GLY A 103 16.87 -1.64 6.95
C GLY A 103 16.41 -2.07 8.34
N LEU A 104 16.65 -1.24 9.36
CA LEU A 104 16.18 -1.51 10.73
C LEU A 104 14.66 -1.57 10.82
N LEU A 105 13.94 -0.68 10.14
CA LEU A 105 12.49 -0.68 10.11
C LEU A 105 11.94 -1.97 9.49
N VAL A 106 12.47 -2.38 8.32
CA VAL A 106 12.07 -3.62 7.64
C VAL A 106 12.39 -4.85 8.49
N LEU A 107 13.58 -4.89 9.10
CA LEU A 107 13.99 -5.98 10.00
C LEU A 107 13.05 -6.07 11.21
N GLY A 108 12.68 -4.94 11.82
CA GLY A 108 11.74 -4.89 12.93
C GLY A 108 10.35 -5.43 12.56
N VAL A 109 9.84 -5.05 11.38
CA VAL A 109 8.58 -5.60 10.85
C VAL A 109 8.69 -7.10 10.61
N ALA A 110 9.79 -7.57 10.03
CA ALA A 110 10.02 -8.99 9.79
C ALA A 110 10.04 -9.81 11.09
N VAL A 111 10.71 -9.31 12.14
CA VAL A 111 10.72 -9.95 13.45
C VAL A 111 9.34 -9.96 14.09
N ARG A 112 8.58 -8.85 14.01
CA ARG A 112 7.21 -8.79 14.53
C ARG A 112 6.33 -9.86 13.86
N VAL A 113 6.35 -9.91 12.53
CA VAL A 113 5.58 -10.88 11.75
C VAL A 113 6.02 -12.31 12.07
N ALA A 114 7.33 -12.58 12.16
CA ALA A 114 7.84 -13.88 12.59
C ALA A 114 7.39 -14.27 14.00
N GLY A 115 7.31 -13.30 14.92
CA GLY A 115 6.79 -13.48 16.26
C GLY A 115 5.33 -13.90 16.28
N GLU A 116 4.48 -13.27 15.45
CA GLU A 116 3.06 -13.64 15.27
C GLU A 116 2.91 -15.09 14.79
N PHE A 117 3.87 -15.63 14.04
CA PHE A 117 3.86 -17.06 13.65
C PHE A 117 4.30 -18.03 14.78
N VAL A 118 5.07 -17.56 15.76
CA VAL A 118 5.58 -18.40 16.87
C VAL A 118 4.60 -18.42 18.04
N THR A 119 3.95 -17.30 18.33
CA THR A 119 2.88 -17.25 19.32
C THR A 119 1.57 -17.71 18.71
N ARG A 120 1.18 -18.98 18.95
CA ARG A 120 -0.20 -19.32 19.35
C ARG A 120 -1.32 -18.53 18.63
N PRO A 121 -1.92 -18.94 17.48
CA PRO A 121 -3.11 -18.26 17.00
C PRO A 121 -4.17 -18.26 18.10
N ALA A 122 -4.56 -17.07 18.59
CA ALA A 122 -5.54 -16.93 19.66
C ALA A 122 -6.97 -17.22 19.19
N ASP A 123 -7.19 -17.33 17.87
CA ASP A 123 -8.49 -17.64 17.31
C ASP A 123 -8.65 -19.14 17.11
N THR A 124 -9.43 -19.71 18.04
CA THR A 124 -10.09 -21.00 17.86
C THR A 124 -10.99 -20.89 16.64
N PHE A 125 -10.53 -21.36 15.49
CA PHE A 125 -11.35 -21.47 14.29
C PHE A 125 -12.56 -22.38 14.59
N VAL A 126 -13.71 -21.73 14.76
CA VAL A 126 -15.08 -22.15 14.47
C VAL A 126 -15.23 -23.64 14.04
N VAL A 127 -15.56 -24.51 14.98
CA VAL A 127 -16.17 -25.85 14.71
C VAL A 127 -17.61 -25.94 15.25
N THR A 128 -18.15 -24.91 15.93
CA THR A 128 -19.43 -25.00 16.65
C THR A 128 -20.69 -24.76 15.81
N THR A 129 -20.63 -24.70 14.47
CA THR A 129 -21.84 -24.50 13.64
C THR A 129 -22.58 -25.80 13.30
N MET A 130 -21.98 -26.98 13.54
CA MET A 130 -22.57 -28.27 13.12
C MET A 130 -23.33 -29.05 14.22
N GLU A 131 -23.52 -28.50 15.43
CA GLU A 131 -24.22 -29.21 16.52
C GLU A 131 -25.66 -28.70 16.80
N LYS A 132 -26.07 -27.57 16.20
CA LYS A 132 -27.38 -26.96 16.51
C LYS A 132 -28.53 -27.38 15.56
N LEU A 133 -28.36 -28.50 14.85
CA LEU A 133 -29.32 -29.04 13.88
C LEU A 133 -29.59 -30.55 14.10
N ARG A 134 -29.62 -30.99 15.37
CA ARG A 134 -30.17 -32.29 15.76
C ARG A 134 -31.08 -32.16 16.98
#